data_AF-A0A2A6C1G7-F1
#
_entry.id   AF-A0A2A6C1G7-F1
#
_cell.length_a   1.000
_cell.length_b   1.000
_cell.length_c   1.000
_cell.angle_alpha   90.00
_cell.angle_beta   90.00
_cell.angle_gamma   90.00
#
_symmetry.space_group_name_H-M   'P 1'
#
loop_
_entity.id
_entity.type
_entity.pdbx_description
1 polymer ?
#
loop_
_entity_poly.entity_id
_entity_poly.type
_entity_poly.pdbx_seq_one_letter_code
_entity_poly.pdbx_strand_id
1 'polypeptide(L)'
;MKAWHLDDEDASDEIHRFTSPKAAADIAKKIKGFNTKRWGTHCIKYSNGGDFDQNLIPYLTETVEDAVFVDTMHAVLYGFDVVCYEAQGEIGGLWRYKPEETDESSVMKSTVINSSKELTACNYLEEYAKHFKLAGHIKLYHKVLNIERHSDYAKTGKWTVIVKDLKSGTQSTEVFDGVLLCTGHHTLPYWPKEWKGQREFKGKMMHAHSYKDYKGFDDKVVAVVGIGNSGGDIATELSKVAKQVYLVTRSGSWVFNRVFDYGRPIDSFLNSRFYAWLRTGLPPAIMEKAMQDQLNKRFDHALFGLKPKHAVFRDYISQRPPHNQRRAAQPHRFWHYSSEATD
;
A
#
# COMPACT_ATOMS: atom_id res chain seq x y z
N MET A 1 -14.86 8.78 20.53
CA MET A 1 -15.36 8.73 21.93
C MET A 1 -16.84 8.35 21.87
N LYS A 2 -17.30 7.62 22.89
CA LYS A 2 -18.53 6.80 23.02
C LYS A 2 -18.43 5.37 22.47
N ALA A 3 -18.86 4.47 23.35
CA ALA A 3 -18.57 3.06 23.48
C ALA A 3 -19.78 2.19 23.13
N TRP A 4 -19.53 0.90 22.90
CA TRP A 4 -20.46 -0.18 23.23
C TRP A 4 -19.65 -1.32 23.85
N HIS A 5 -20.17 -1.79 24.98
CA HIS A 5 -19.76 -2.91 25.79
C HIS A 5 -20.71 -4.07 25.44
N LEU A 6 -20.20 -5.26 25.22
CA LEU A 6 -20.95 -6.53 25.31
C LEU A 6 -20.00 -7.52 25.98
N ASP A 7 -20.52 -8.19 26.99
CA ASP A 7 -19.82 -9.01 27.97
C ASP A 7 -19.23 -10.31 27.40
N ASP A 8 -18.17 -10.76 28.05
CA ASP A 8 -17.49 -12.04 27.90
C ASP A 8 -18.41 -13.21 28.26
N GLU A 9 -18.49 -14.23 27.39
CA GLU A 9 -18.34 -15.65 27.70
C GLU A 9 -18.29 -16.41 26.35
N ASP A 10 -17.57 -17.52 26.27
CA ASP A 10 -17.26 -18.35 25.07
C ASP A 10 -16.01 -18.02 24.21
N ALA A 11 -14.99 -17.34 24.75
CA ALA A 11 -13.73 -17.11 24.02
C ALA A 11 -12.72 -18.29 24.04
N SER A 12 -13.06 -19.45 24.62
CA SER A 12 -12.16 -20.61 24.64
C SER A 12 -12.50 -21.74 23.66
N ASP A 13 -13.68 -21.72 23.01
CA ASP A 13 -14.10 -22.79 22.09
C ASP A 13 -14.14 -22.38 20.60
N GLU A 14 -13.91 -21.11 20.24
CA GLU A 14 -13.88 -20.68 18.82
C GLU A 14 -12.54 -20.90 18.10
N ILE A 15 -11.44 -21.19 18.81
CA ILE A 15 -10.12 -21.38 18.19
C ILE A 15 -10.05 -22.71 17.42
N HIS A 16 -10.89 -23.70 17.74
CA HIS A 16 -10.98 -24.95 16.98
C HIS A 16 -11.87 -24.89 15.72
N ARG A 17 -12.52 -23.76 15.42
CA ARG A 17 -13.32 -23.60 14.19
C ARG A 17 -12.55 -23.04 12.99
N PHE A 18 -11.33 -22.54 13.18
CA PHE A 18 -10.54 -21.89 12.12
C PHE A 18 -9.76 -22.86 11.19
N THR A 19 -9.94 -24.17 11.33
CA THR A 19 -9.27 -25.17 10.49
C THR A 19 -10.22 -26.06 9.69
N SER A 20 -11.55 -25.83 9.73
CA SER A 20 -12.49 -26.71 9.03
C SER A 20 -12.82 -26.21 7.60
N PRO A 21 -12.86 -27.11 6.59
CA PRO A 21 -13.25 -26.78 5.20
C PRO A 21 -14.61 -26.09 5.03
N LYS A 22 -15.51 -26.22 6.02
CA LYS A 22 -16.83 -25.55 6.03
C LYS A 22 -16.72 -24.02 6.15
N ALA A 23 -15.71 -23.49 6.83
CA ALA A 23 -15.54 -22.04 7.01
C ALA A 23 -15.16 -21.33 5.69
N ALA A 24 -14.41 -22.01 4.82
CA ALA A 24 -14.08 -21.51 3.48
C ALA A 24 -15.31 -21.41 2.57
N ALA A 25 -16.26 -22.34 2.69
CA ALA A 25 -17.49 -22.36 1.90
C ALA A 25 -18.48 -21.23 2.27
N ASP A 26 -18.53 -20.83 3.54
CA ASP A 26 -19.43 -19.76 3.99
C ASP A 26 -18.88 -18.35 3.70
N ILE A 27 -17.56 -18.17 3.63
CA ILE A 27 -16.93 -16.95 3.10
C ILE A 27 -17.22 -16.82 1.59
N ALA A 28 -17.19 -17.94 0.85
CA ALA A 28 -17.46 -17.97 -0.58
C ALA A 28 -18.91 -17.57 -0.95
N LYS A 29 -19.87 -17.68 -0.03
CA LYS A 29 -21.27 -17.26 -0.22
C LYS A 29 -21.50 -15.76 -0.01
N LYS A 30 -20.64 -15.06 0.75
CA LYS A 30 -20.76 -13.61 1.03
C LYS A 30 -20.16 -12.71 -0.05
N ILE A 31 -19.45 -13.27 -1.04
CA ILE A 31 -18.89 -12.54 -2.19
C ILE A 31 -19.87 -12.58 -3.36
N LYS A 32 -21.07 -12.03 -3.20
CA LYS A 32 -21.96 -11.71 -4.32
C LYS A 32 -21.98 -10.19 -4.48
N GLY A 33 -21.44 -9.71 -5.60
CA GLY A 33 -21.43 -8.29 -5.98
C GLY A 33 -20.13 -7.58 -5.62
N PHE A 34 -19.03 -7.94 -6.28
CA PHE A 34 -17.83 -7.09 -6.30
C PHE A 34 -17.96 -6.13 -7.49
N ASN A 35 -18.12 -4.83 -7.22
CA ASN A 35 -18.22 -3.81 -8.26
C ASN A 35 -16.80 -3.38 -8.67
N THR A 36 -16.40 -3.77 -9.88
CA THR A 36 -15.05 -3.71 -10.44
C THR A 36 -14.74 -2.43 -11.21
N LYS A 37 -15.65 -1.44 -11.22
CA LYS A 37 -15.46 -0.11 -11.88
C LYS A 37 -14.23 0.71 -11.41
N ARG A 38 -13.39 0.19 -10.51
CA ARG A 38 -12.44 0.98 -9.69
C ARG A 38 -10.98 0.54 -9.73
N TRP A 39 -10.59 -0.42 -10.55
CA TRP A 39 -9.27 -1.07 -10.42
C TRP A 39 -8.58 -1.29 -11.77
N GLY A 40 -7.26 -1.09 -11.83
CA GLY A 40 -6.41 -1.61 -12.90
C GLY A 40 -5.92 -2.98 -12.44
N THR A 41 -6.29 -4.04 -13.15
CA THR A 41 -6.09 -5.41 -12.66
C THR A 41 -5.22 -6.21 -13.61
N HIS A 42 -4.27 -6.94 -13.03
CA HIS A 42 -3.46 -7.94 -13.72
C HIS A 42 -4.19 -9.29 -13.62
N CYS A 43 -4.12 -10.18 -14.61
CA CYS A 43 -4.83 -11.48 -14.59
C CYS A 43 -4.00 -12.55 -15.27
N ILE A 44 -3.70 -13.66 -14.59
CA ILE A 44 -2.86 -14.76 -15.09
C ILE A 44 -3.73 -15.89 -15.66
N LYS A 45 -3.38 -16.44 -16.83
CA LYS A 45 -3.99 -17.68 -17.33
C LYS A 45 -3.18 -18.88 -16.84
N TYR A 46 -3.84 -19.98 -16.49
CA TYR A 46 -3.15 -21.21 -16.10
C TYR A 46 -3.57 -22.34 -17.05
N SER A 47 -2.98 -22.44 -18.24
CA SER A 47 -3.22 -23.60 -19.10
C SER A 47 -2.17 -24.68 -18.87
N ASN A 48 -2.37 -25.54 -17.88
CA ASN A 48 -1.81 -26.89 -17.92
C ASN A 48 -2.93 -27.85 -17.52
N GLY A 49 -3.28 -28.79 -18.41
CA GLY A 49 -4.34 -29.77 -18.22
C GLY A 49 -4.03 -30.85 -17.17
N GLY A 50 -3.42 -30.47 -16.04
CA GLY A 50 -3.11 -31.32 -14.90
C GLY A 50 -3.73 -30.78 -13.61
N ASP A 51 -4.01 -31.67 -12.66
CA ASP A 51 -4.69 -31.37 -11.40
C ASP A 51 -4.02 -30.23 -10.63
N PHE A 52 -4.85 -29.23 -10.28
CA PHE A 52 -4.47 -28.03 -9.57
C PHE A 52 -4.36 -28.30 -8.07
N ASP A 53 -3.15 -28.22 -7.52
CA ASP A 53 -2.97 -28.20 -6.06
C ASP A 53 -3.30 -26.79 -5.54
N GLN A 54 -4.49 -26.63 -4.96
CA GLN A 54 -4.97 -25.38 -4.35
C GLN A 54 -4.06 -24.87 -3.22
N ASN A 55 -3.11 -25.68 -2.73
CA ASN A 55 -2.16 -25.31 -1.69
C ASN A 55 -0.96 -24.49 -2.18
N LEU A 56 -0.84 -24.23 -3.49
CA LEU A 56 0.24 -23.44 -4.10
C LEU A 56 0.02 -21.92 -4.05
N ILE A 57 -1.06 -21.45 -3.44
CA ILE A 57 -1.25 -20.03 -3.11
C ILE A 57 -0.99 -19.75 -1.62
N PRO A 58 0.24 -19.91 -1.11
CA PRO A 58 0.63 -19.21 0.10
C PRO A 58 1.64 -18.13 -0.30
N TYR A 59 1.41 -16.91 0.20
CA TYR A 59 2.34 -15.77 0.16
C TYR A 59 2.42 -14.97 -1.13
N LEU A 60 1.32 -14.30 -1.51
CA LEU A 60 1.43 -13.05 -2.26
C LEU A 60 1.23 -11.90 -1.29
N THR A 61 2.37 -11.35 -0.88
CA THR A 61 2.52 -10.40 0.22
C THR A 61 2.06 -9.01 -0.15
N GLU A 62 1.60 -8.30 0.88
CA GLU A 62 1.35 -6.87 0.89
C GLU A 62 2.63 -6.08 0.58
N THR A 63 3.10 -6.01 -0.66
CA THR A 63 4.24 -5.15 -0.99
C THR A 63 4.26 -4.80 -2.48
N VAL A 64 3.87 -3.57 -2.77
CA VAL A 64 4.27 -2.75 -3.93
C VAL A 64 3.80 -3.28 -5.29
N GLU A 65 3.52 -2.36 -6.22
CA GLU A 65 3.19 -2.69 -7.62
C GLU A 65 4.34 -3.47 -8.32
N ASP A 66 5.52 -3.57 -7.68
CA ASP A 66 6.66 -4.42 -8.02
C ASP A 66 6.35 -5.92 -8.01
N ALA A 67 5.34 -6.36 -7.24
CA ALA A 67 4.95 -7.78 -7.14
C ALA A 67 4.50 -8.35 -8.49
N VAL A 68 3.93 -7.53 -9.39
CA VAL A 68 3.49 -7.97 -10.74
C VAL A 68 4.61 -8.66 -11.49
N PHE A 69 5.83 -8.10 -11.45
CA PHE A 69 6.96 -8.63 -12.19
C PHE A 69 7.44 -9.94 -11.60
N VAL A 70 7.50 -10.02 -10.27
CA VAL A 70 7.91 -11.22 -9.54
C VAL A 70 6.89 -12.34 -9.75
N ASP A 71 5.61 -12.02 -9.68
CA ASP A 71 4.50 -12.98 -9.85
C ASP A 71 4.44 -13.50 -11.28
N THR A 72 4.58 -12.61 -12.27
CA THR A 72 4.65 -12.98 -13.69
C THR A 72 5.89 -13.85 -13.94
N MET A 73 7.04 -13.48 -13.37
CA MET A 73 8.29 -14.24 -13.48
C MET A 73 8.14 -15.64 -12.88
N HIS A 74 7.64 -15.75 -11.65
CA HIS A 74 7.41 -17.04 -11.01
C HIS A 74 6.45 -17.87 -11.84
N ALA A 75 5.34 -17.29 -12.30
CA ALA A 75 4.37 -18.04 -13.07
C ALA A 75 4.96 -18.59 -14.39
N VAL A 76 5.79 -17.80 -15.08
CA VAL A 76 6.54 -18.26 -16.25
C VAL A 76 7.54 -19.36 -15.89
N LEU A 77 8.30 -19.22 -14.78
CA LEU A 77 9.26 -20.24 -14.33
C LEU A 77 8.59 -21.58 -13.96
N TYR A 78 7.40 -21.54 -13.40
CA TYR A 78 6.61 -22.74 -13.09
C TYR A 78 5.86 -23.31 -14.31
N GLY A 79 6.07 -22.73 -15.51
CA GLY A 79 5.53 -23.25 -16.77
C GLY A 79 4.07 -22.88 -17.03
N PHE A 80 3.56 -21.80 -16.42
CA PHE A 80 2.22 -21.31 -16.71
C PHE A 80 2.18 -20.41 -17.96
N ASP A 81 1.09 -20.49 -18.70
CA ASP A 81 0.77 -19.58 -19.83
C ASP A 81 0.28 -18.24 -19.30
N VAL A 82 1.18 -17.29 -19.04
CA VAL A 82 0.82 -16.03 -18.38
C VAL A 82 0.46 -14.95 -19.39
N VAL A 83 -0.64 -14.24 -19.12
CA VAL A 83 -0.89 -12.89 -19.62
C VAL A 83 -0.91 -11.93 -18.43
N CYS A 84 -0.54 -10.69 -18.64
CA CYS A 84 -0.57 -9.62 -17.66
C CYS A 84 -1.19 -8.41 -18.34
N TYR A 85 -2.29 -7.89 -17.80
CA TYR A 85 -2.95 -6.70 -18.34
C TYR A 85 -2.52 -5.48 -17.53
N GLU A 86 -1.94 -4.51 -18.22
CA GLU A 86 -1.53 -3.23 -17.64
C GLU A 86 -2.34 -2.12 -18.31
N ALA A 87 -3.05 -1.33 -17.52
CA ALA A 87 -3.88 -0.24 -18.04
C ALA A 87 -3.03 0.89 -18.61
N GLN A 88 -1.83 1.10 -18.05
CA GLN A 88 -0.91 2.13 -18.46
C GLN A 88 -0.13 1.74 -19.72
N GLY A 89 0.49 2.75 -20.34
CA GLY A 89 1.35 2.55 -21.51
C GLY A 89 2.77 2.08 -21.20
N GLU A 90 3.13 2.01 -19.93
CA GLU A 90 4.46 1.67 -19.45
C GLU A 90 4.36 0.89 -18.15
N ILE A 91 5.43 0.17 -17.82
CA ILE A 91 5.57 -0.57 -16.57
C ILE A 91 6.03 0.33 -15.41
N GLY A 92 6.13 -0.23 -14.20
CA GLY A 92 6.70 0.42 -13.02
C GLY A 92 5.70 1.06 -12.06
N GLY A 93 4.43 1.18 -12.46
CA GLY A 93 3.35 1.50 -11.53
C GLY A 93 3.56 2.79 -10.71
N LEU A 94 3.53 2.67 -9.38
CA LEU A 94 3.70 3.71 -8.37
C LEU A 94 5.06 4.40 -8.52
N TRP A 95 6.10 3.61 -8.78
CA TRP A 95 7.48 4.09 -8.91
C TRP A 95 7.76 4.79 -10.24
N ARG A 96 6.86 4.64 -11.22
CA ARG A 96 6.88 5.50 -12.40
C ARG A 96 6.36 6.89 -12.01
N TYR A 97 7.30 7.81 -11.81
CA TYR A 97 7.01 9.21 -11.56
C TYR A 97 6.26 9.83 -12.74
N LYS A 98 5.18 10.55 -12.44
CA LYS A 98 4.35 11.26 -13.40
C LYS A 98 4.32 12.72 -12.96
N PRO A 99 4.79 13.67 -13.79
CA PRO A 99 4.91 15.08 -13.39
C PRO A 99 3.56 15.76 -13.20
N GLU A 100 2.54 15.29 -13.93
CA GLU A 100 1.17 15.84 -13.86
C GLU A 100 0.31 15.10 -12.84
N GLU A 101 -0.71 15.79 -12.31
CA GLU A 101 -1.76 15.17 -11.52
C GLU A 101 -2.54 14.16 -12.38
N THR A 102 -2.75 12.98 -11.82
CA THR A 102 -3.39 11.85 -12.51
C THR A 102 -4.18 11.04 -11.49
N ASP A 103 -5.18 10.30 -11.95
CA ASP A 103 -5.91 9.31 -11.13
C ASP A 103 -5.10 8.03 -10.89
N GLU A 104 -3.93 7.91 -11.52
CA GLU A 104 -3.02 6.79 -11.40
C GLU A 104 -2.08 6.94 -10.19
N SER A 105 -1.64 5.81 -9.63
CA SER A 105 -0.64 5.82 -8.56
C SER A 105 0.66 6.43 -9.07
N SER A 106 1.23 7.34 -8.28
CA SER A 106 2.50 7.95 -8.60
C SER A 106 3.10 8.58 -7.36
N VAL A 107 4.40 8.39 -7.19
CA VAL A 107 5.20 9.08 -6.20
C VAL A 107 5.40 10.57 -6.54
N MET A 108 5.87 11.35 -5.56
CA MET A 108 6.39 12.70 -5.81
C MET A 108 7.83 12.61 -6.33
N LYS A 109 8.33 13.69 -6.93
CA LYS A 109 9.62 13.68 -7.65
C LYS A 109 10.81 13.29 -6.79
N SER A 110 10.78 13.68 -5.52
CA SER A 110 11.86 13.46 -4.56
C SER A 110 11.72 12.18 -3.75
N THR A 111 10.74 11.32 -4.05
CA THR A 111 10.54 10.09 -3.29
C THR A 111 11.76 9.18 -3.39
N VAL A 112 12.29 8.84 -2.21
CA VAL A 112 13.34 7.83 -2.04
C VAL A 112 12.77 6.69 -1.22
N ILE A 113 12.93 5.48 -1.73
CA ILE A 113 12.54 4.26 -1.01
C ILE A 113 13.10 4.22 0.42
N ASN A 114 12.31 3.72 1.36
CA ASN A 114 12.67 3.65 2.77
C ASN A 114 13.31 2.32 3.19
N SER A 115 13.47 1.39 2.25
CA SER A 115 14.17 0.11 2.42
C SER A 115 15.45 0.08 1.58
N SER A 116 16.42 -0.68 2.06
CA SER A 116 17.75 -0.85 1.48
C SER A 116 17.71 -1.72 0.23
N LYS A 117 18.65 -1.46 -0.69
CA LYS A 117 18.77 -2.20 -1.96
C LYS A 117 18.89 -3.71 -1.82
N GLU A 118 19.52 -4.18 -0.74
CA GLU A 118 19.75 -5.61 -0.49
C GLU A 118 18.47 -6.32 0.01
N LEU A 119 17.45 -5.55 0.43
CA LEU A 119 16.15 -6.05 0.87
C LEU A 119 15.02 -5.75 -0.12
N THR A 120 15.15 -4.68 -0.92
CA THR A 120 14.15 -4.25 -1.90
C THR A 120 14.81 -3.57 -3.10
N ALA A 121 14.32 -3.78 -4.32
CA ALA A 121 14.82 -3.09 -5.51
C ALA A 121 13.65 -2.54 -6.35
N CYS A 122 13.54 -1.22 -6.49
CA CYS A 122 12.50 -0.57 -7.32
C CYS A 122 13.06 0.01 -8.63
N ASN A 123 14.34 0.37 -8.69
CA ASN A 123 14.97 0.92 -9.91
C ASN A 123 15.45 -0.14 -10.90
N TYR A 124 15.07 -1.40 -10.71
CA TYR A 124 15.49 -2.52 -11.56
C TYR A 124 14.34 -3.17 -12.33
N LEU A 125 13.10 -2.68 -12.20
CA LEU A 125 11.92 -3.37 -12.75
C LEU A 125 12.00 -3.54 -14.27
N GLU A 126 12.51 -2.54 -14.99
CA GLU A 126 12.72 -2.67 -16.44
C GLU A 126 13.83 -3.67 -16.79
N GLU A 127 14.95 -3.64 -16.06
CA GLU A 127 16.06 -4.57 -16.24
C GLU A 127 15.61 -6.01 -15.91
N TYR A 128 14.79 -6.16 -14.88
CA TYR A 128 14.18 -7.41 -14.47
C TYR A 128 13.23 -7.97 -15.52
N ALA A 129 12.31 -7.12 -16.02
CA ALA A 129 11.40 -7.50 -17.08
C ALA A 129 12.16 -7.92 -18.36
N LYS A 130 13.28 -7.26 -18.68
CA LYS A 130 14.16 -7.64 -19.79
C LYS A 130 14.89 -8.96 -19.51
N HIS A 131 15.48 -9.12 -18.32
CA HIS A 131 16.23 -10.32 -17.93
C HIS A 131 15.37 -11.59 -18.00
N PHE A 132 14.15 -11.52 -17.47
CA PHE A 132 13.19 -12.64 -17.47
C PHE A 132 12.28 -12.66 -18.71
N LYS A 133 12.52 -11.79 -19.70
CA LYS A 133 11.76 -11.72 -20.97
C LYS A 133 10.24 -11.57 -20.78
N LEU A 134 9.83 -10.84 -19.75
CA LEU A 134 8.41 -10.70 -19.35
C LEU A 134 7.60 -9.82 -20.32
N ALA A 135 8.26 -9.03 -21.17
CA ALA A 135 7.59 -8.11 -22.09
C ALA A 135 6.58 -8.82 -23.01
N GLY A 136 6.83 -10.06 -23.41
CA GLY A 136 5.90 -10.86 -24.24
C GLY A 136 4.61 -11.28 -23.52
N HIS A 137 4.61 -11.26 -22.19
CA HIS A 137 3.47 -11.62 -21.35
C HIS A 137 2.63 -10.40 -20.96
N ILE A 138 3.13 -9.17 -21.15
CA ILE A 138 2.48 -7.95 -20.68
C ILE A 138 1.77 -7.25 -21.84
N LYS A 139 0.45 -7.13 -21.74
CA LYS A 139 -0.41 -6.34 -22.62
C LYS A 139 -0.63 -4.96 -22.00
N LEU A 140 0.17 -3.99 -22.45
CA LEU A 140 0.03 -2.57 -22.11
C LEU A 140 -1.25 -1.97 -22.72
N TYR A 141 -1.76 -0.88 -22.15
CA TYR A 141 -3.02 -0.24 -22.56
C TYR A 141 -4.24 -1.16 -22.49
N HIS A 142 -4.24 -2.17 -21.64
CA HIS A 142 -5.37 -3.07 -21.44
C HIS A 142 -5.89 -2.95 -20.01
N LYS A 143 -7.11 -2.42 -19.87
CA LYS A 143 -7.76 -2.24 -18.57
C LYS A 143 -8.75 -3.36 -18.31
N VAL A 144 -8.51 -4.15 -17.26
CA VAL A 144 -9.51 -5.09 -16.75
C VAL A 144 -10.68 -4.30 -16.15
N LEU A 145 -11.87 -4.53 -16.69
CA LEU A 145 -13.12 -3.88 -16.28
C LEU A 145 -13.87 -4.71 -15.24
N ASN A 146 -13.84 -6.03 -15.36
CA ASN A 146 -14.56 -6.95 -14.48
C ASN A 146 -13.85 -8.30 -14.36
N ILE A 147 -13.97 -8.90 -13.18
CA ILE A 147 -13.55 -10.27 -12.90
C ILE A 147 -14.70 -10.92 -12.15
N GLU A 148 -15.19 -12.02 -12.68
CA GLU A 148 -16.27 -12.79 -12.07
C GLU A 148 -15.99 -14.29 -12.18
N ARG A 149 -16.60 -15.05 -11.29
CA ARG A 149 -16.54 -16.50 -11.37
C ARG A 149 -17.25 -16.95 -12.65
N HIS A 150 -16.62 -17.84 -13.41
CA HIS A 150 -17.24 -18.40 -14.61
C HIS A 150 -18.52 -19.18 -14.25
N SER A 151 -19.42 -19.38 -15.22
CA SER A 151 -20.74 -19.99 -14.99
C SER A 151 -20.68 -21.40 -14.38
N ASP A 152 -19.60 -22.13 -14.63
CA ASP A 152 -19.33 -23.48 -14.11
C ASP A 152 -18.22 -23.52 -13.04
N TYR A 153 -17.90 -22.40 -12.39
CA TYR A 153 -16.82 -22.27 -11.40
C TYR A 153 -16.80 -23.38 -10.35
N ALA A 154 -17.97 -23.83 -9.88
CA ALA A 154 -18.05 -24.88 -8.87
C ALA A 154 -17.43 -26.22 -9.33
N LYS A 155 -17.34 -26.44 -10.65
CA LYS A 155 -16.70 -27.60 -11.27
C LYS A 155 -15.29 -27.30 -11.76
N THR A 156 -15.06 -26.09 -12.29
CA THR A 156 -13.85 -25.75 -13.04
C THR A 156 -12.86 -24.84 -12.31
N GLY A 157 -13.33 -24.06 -11.33
CA GLY A 157 -12.54 -23.02 -10.67
C GLY A 157 -12.22 -21.79 -11.54
N LYS A 158 -12.73 -21.73 -12.78
CA LYS A 158 -12.33 -20.72 -13.79
C LYS A 158 -13.00 -19.36 -13.58
N TRP A 159 -12.34 -18.30 -14.01
CA TRP A 159 -12.77 -16.91 -13.94
C TRP A 159 -13.04 -16.34 -15.32
N THR A 160 -14.08 -15.53 -15.44
CA THR A 160 -14.36 -14.68 -16.60
C THR A 160 -13.77 -13.30 -16.33
N VAL A 161 -12.93 -12.81 -17.23
CA VAL A 161 -12.32 -11.49 -17.13
C VAL A 161 -12.71 -10.67 -18.36
N ILE A 162 -13.24 -9.47 -18.11
CA ILE A 162 -13.60 -8.50 -19.14
C ILE A 162 -12.49 -7.47 -19.21
N VAL A 163 -11.88 -7.32 -20.39
CA VAL A 163 -10.75 -6.41 -20.63
C VAL A 163 -11.13 -5.41 -21.71
N LYS A 164 -10.70 -4.16 -21.55
CA LYS A 164 -10.81 -3.13 -22.57
C LYS A 164 -9.43 -2.76 -23.08
N ASP A 165 -9.21 -2.90 -24.38
CA ASP A 165 -8.08 -2.27 -25.07
C ASP A 165 -8.36 -0.76 -25.15
N LEU A 166 -7.51 0.03 -24.51
CA LEU A 166 -7.65 1.48 -24.43
C LEU A 166 -7.23 2.18 -25.73
N LYS A 167 -6.46 1.52 -26.61
CA LYS A 167 -6.08 2.07 -27.92
C LYS A 167 -7.21 1.95 -28.92
N SER A 168 -7.78 0.75 -29.06
CA SER A 168 -8.87 0.49 -30.02
C SER A 168 -10.27 0.78 -29.43
N GLY A 169 -10.39 0.83 -28.11
CA GLY A 169 -11.67 0.97 -27.40
C GLY A 169 -12.48 -0.34 -27.30
N THR A 170 -12.00 -1.42 -27.91
CA THR A 170 -12.68 -2.72 -27.96
C THR A 170 -12.67 -3.42 -26.61
N GLN A 171 -13.70 -4.21 -26.34
CA GLN A 171 -13.80 -5.05 -25.16
C GLN A 171 -13.71 -6.52 -25.55
N SER A 172 -12.90 -7.28 -24.84
CA SER A 172 -12.82 -8.73 -24.94
C SER A 172 -13.23 -9.37 -23.61
N THR A 173 -13.80 -10.56 -23.71
CA THR A 173 -14.07 -11.42 -22.57
C THR A 173 -13.23 -12.67 -22.74
N GLU A 174 -12.43 -12.97 -21.73
CA GLU A 174 -11.50 -14.11 -21.74
C GLU A 174 -11.71 -14.95 -20.47
N VAL A 175 -11.48 -16.26 -20.57
CA VAL A 175 -11.65 -17.21 -19.45
C VAL A 175 -10.29 -17.69 -18.98
N PHE A 176 -10.08 -17.64 -17.66
CA PHE A 176 -8.82 -17.91 -17.00
C PHE A 176 -8.99 -18.96 -15.92
N ASP A 177 -8.03 -19.86 -15.78
CA ASP A 177 -8.03 -20.90 -14.75
C ASP A 177 -7.72 -20.35 -13.34
N GLY A 178 -7.14 -19.15 -13.25
CA GLY A 178 -6.86 -18.44 -12.00
C GLY A 178 -6.71 -16.94 -12.26
N VAL A 179 -6.59 -16.13 -11.22
CA VAL A 179 -6.37 -14.68 -11.33
C VAL A 179 -5.54 -14.21 -10.14
N LEU A 180 -4.47 -13.46 -10.41
CA LEU A 180 -3.68 -12.77 -9.37
C LEU A 180 -3.98 -11.27 -9.41
N LEU A 181 -4.39 -10.69 -8.27
CA LEU A 181 -4.73 -9.27 -8.17
C LEU A 181 -3.52 -8.46 -7.70
N CYS A 182 -2.94 -7.66 -8.60
CA CYS A 182 -1.71 -6.89 -8.34
C CYS A 182 -1.90 -5.37 -8.54
N THR A 183 -3.08 -4.85 -8.18
CA THR A 183 -3.56 -3.51 -8.58
C THR A 183 -2.93 -2.32 -7.83
N GLY A 184 -2.08 -2.58 -6.85
CA GLY A 184 -1.68 -1.60 -5.84
C GLY A 184 -2.83 -1.16 -4.94
N HIS A 185 -2.51 -0.41 -3.87
CA HIS A 185 -3.50 0.11 -2.91
C HIS A 185 -3.29 1.61 -2.57
N HIS A 186 -2.36 2.28 -3.24
CA HIS A 186 -2.02 3.70 -3.02
C HIS A 186 -2.58 4.66 -4.09
N THR A 187 -3.52 4.19 -4.90
CA THR A 187 -4.11 4.95 -6.01
C THR A 187 -5.26 5.85 -5.58
N LEU A 188 -6.13 5.38 -4.68
CA LEU A 188 -7.33 6.13 -4.30
C LEU A 188 -7.07 6.98 -3.05
N PRO A 189 -7.09 8.33 -3.15
CA PRO A 189 -6.84 9.19 -2.01
C PRO A 189 -7.97 9.07 -0.98
N TYR A 190 -7.60 8.93 0.30
CA TYR A 190 -8.56 8.93 1.39
C TYR A 190 -8.73 10.33 1.96
N TRP A 191 -9.85 10.97 1.64
CA TRP A 191 -10.27 12.20 2.27
C TRP A 191 -11.04 11.92 3.57
N PRO A 192 -10.69 12.58 4.69
CA PRO A 192 -11.49 12.47 5.91
C PRO A 192 -12.87 13.08 5.69
N LYS A 193 -13.83 12.69 6.56
CA LYS A 193 -15.14 13.35 6.60
C LYS A 193 -14.96 14.85 6.75
N GLU A 194 -15.88 15.59 6.14
CA GLU A 194 -15.90 17.04 6.20
C GLU A 194 -15.84 17.54 7.65
N TRP A 195 -14.99 18.53 7.92
CA TRP A 195 -14.85 19.15 9.24
C TRP A 195 -15.32 20.61 9.23
N LYS A 196 -15.64 21.12 10.42
CA LYS A 196 -16.08 22.49 10.62
C LYS A 196 -15.01 23.47 10.10
N GLY A 197 -15.40 24.43 9.27
CA GLY A 197 -14.49 25.42 8.71
C GLY A 197 -13.86 25.00 7.36
N GLN A 198 -14.14 23.80 6.86
CA GLN A 198 -13.53 23.31 5.62
C GLN A 198 -13.99 24.10 4.38
N ARG A 199 -15.28 24.42 4.26
CA ARG A 199 -15.81 25.14 3.09
C ARG A 199 -15.49 26.62 3.13
N GLU A 200 -15.29 27.15 4.33
CA GLU A 200 -14.94 28.55 4.58
C GLU A 200 -13.44 28.82 4.32
N PHE A 201 -12.63 27.76 4.23
CA PHE A 201 -11.22 27.86 3.93
C PHE A 201 -10.99 28.33 2.48
N LYS A 202 -10.43 29.54 2.33
CA LYS A 202 -10.15 30.17 1.03
C LYS A 202 -8.84 29.70 0.38
N GLY A 203 -8.00 28.97 1.11
CA GLY A 203 -6.71 28.48 0.61
C GLY A 203 -6.84 27.23 -0.25
N LYS A 204 -5.75 26.88 -0.94
CA LYS A 204 -5.69 25.64 -1.72
C LYS A 204 -5.59 24.43 -0.79
N MET A 205 -6.41 23.43 -1.06
CA MET A 205 -6.37 22.11 -0.41
C MET A 205 -5.99 21.05 -1.43
N MET A 206 -5.13 20.11 -1.04
CA MET A 206 -4.77 18.97 -1.88
C MET A 206 -4.41 17.75 -1.03
N HIS A 207 -4.56 16.56 -1.62
CA HIS A 207 -4.07 15.32 -1.02
C HIS A 207 -2.60 15.12 -1.41
N ALA A 208 -1.82 14.38 -0.61
CA ALA A 208 -0.42 14.08 -0.97
C ALA A 208 -0.28 13.33 -2.30
N HIS A 209 -1.35 12.65 -2.73
CA HIS A 209 -1.43 11.99 -4.05
C HIS A 209 -1.27 12.99 -5.21
N SER A 210 -1.78 14.20 -5.04
CA SER A 210 -1.72 15.29 -6.03
C SER A 210 -0.43 16.10 -5.92
N TYR A 211 0.38 15.91 -4.86
CA TYR A 211 1.63 16.63 -4.68
C TYR A 211 2.73 16.00 -5.54
N LYS A 212 3.47 16.84 -6.29
CA LYS A 212 4.50 16.39 -7.24
C LYS A 212 5.89 16.97 -7.00
N ASP A 213 5.93 18.23 -6.62
CA ASP A 213 7.13 19.08 -6.55
C ASP A 213 6.83 20.26 -5.59
N TYR A 214 7.88 20.85 -5.03
CA TYR A 214 7.87 22.03 -4.17
C TYR A 214 7.56 23.35 -4.90
N LYS A 215 7.57 23.37 -6.25
CA LYS A 215 7.29 24.57 -7.04
C LYS A 215 5.92 25.18 -6.73
N GLY A 216 5.90 26.49 -6.53
CA GLY A 216 4.68 27.25 -6.24
C GLY A 216 4.32 27.32 -4.75
N PHE A 217 5.20 26.81 -3.88
CA PHE A 217 5.10 26.93 -2.42
C PHE A 217 6.01 28.01 -1.83
N ASP A 218 6.75 28.73 -2.67
CA ASP A 218 7.60 29.85 -2.31
C ASP A 218 6.82 30.94 -1.55
N ASP A 219 7.37 31.40 -0.42
CA ASP A 219 6.78 32.40 0.47
C ASP A 219 5.39 32.04 1.04
N LYS A 220 4.96 30.78 0.90
CA LYS A 220 3.67 30.32 1.41
C LYS A 220 3.76 29.83 2.85
N VAL A 221 2.65 29.96 3.58
CA VAL A 221 2.47 29.27 4.86
C VAL A 221 1.72 27.98 4.58
N VAL A 222 2.24 26.86 5.02
CA VAL A 222 1.76 25.53 4.68
C VAL A 222 1.46 24.78 5.96
N ALA A 223 0.36 24.03 6.01
CA ALA A 223 0.18 23.00 7.04
C ALA A 223 0.09 21.62 6.38
N VAL A 224 0.81 20.63 6.90
CA VAL A 224 0.75 19.24 6.44
C VAL A 224 0.04 18.47 7.54
N VAL A 225 -1.15 17.91 7.28
CA VAL A 225 -1.84 17.08 8.29
C VAL A 225 -1.54 15.60 8.05
N GLY A 226 -1.00 14.95 9.07
CA GLY A 226 -0.64 13.53 9.03
C GLY A 226 0.88 13.35 8.95
N ILE A 227 1.40 12.49 9.82
CA ILE A 227 2.82 12.20 10.00
C ILE A 227 3.18 10.78 9.53
N GLY A 228 2.52 10.30 8.47
CA GLY A 228 3.06 9.15 7.73
C GLY A 228 4.23 9.60 6.86
N ASN A 229 4.93 8.64 6.22
CA ASN A 229 6.11 8.91 5.37
C ASN A 229 5.90 10.07 4.38
N SER A 230 4.85 10.04 3.55
CA SER A 230 4.60 11.14 2.60
C SER A 230 4.37 12.49 3.28
N GLY A 231 3.77 12.52 4.48
CA GLY A 231 3.57 13.77 5.22
C GLY A 231 4.88 14.34 5.77
N GLY A 232 5.76 13.46 6.27
CA GLY A 232 7.11 13.85 6.71
C GLY A 232 7.96 14.35 5.55
N ASP A 233 7.96 13.62 4.44
CA ASP A 233 8.74 13.99 3.25
C ASP A 233 8.25 15.33 2.65
N ILE A 234 6.93 15.52 2.47
CA ILE A 234 6.38 16.80 1.97
C ILE A 234 6.70 17.95 2.93
N ALA A 235 6.54 17.74 4.25
CA ALA A 235 6.81 18.78 5.23
C ALA A 235 8.29 19.20 5.23
N THR A 236 9.21 18.23 5.11
CA THR A 236 10.67 18.49 5.09
C THR A 236 11.17 19.03 3.74
N GLU A 237 10.52 18.68 2.64
CA GLU A 237 10.82 19.27 1.34
C GLU A 237 10.38 20.74 1.31
N LEU A 238 9.14 21.01 1.69
CA LEU A 238 8.59 22.36 1.66
C LEU A 238 9.19 23.29 2.72
N SER A 239 9.69 22.76 3.84
CA SER A 239 10.35 23.61 4.85
C SER A 239 11.60 24.33 4.31
N LYS A 240 12.11 23.93 3.15
CA LYS A 240 13.25 24.56 2.49
C LYS A 240 12.87 25.75 1.60
N VAL A 241 11.60 25.88 1.21
CA VAL A 241 11.15 26.89 0.22
C VAL A 241 9.97 27.74 0.71
N ALA A 242 9.09 27.16 1.52
CA ALA A 242 7.92 27.85 2.06
C ALA A 242 8.31 28.78 3.21
N LYS A 243 7.56 29.87 3.40
CA LYS A 243 7.73 30.81 4.52
C LYS A 243 7.62 30.13 5.87
N GLN A 244 6.67 29.20 6.01
CA GLN A 244 6.47 28.42 7.23
C GLN A 244 5.75 27.11 6.89
N VAL A 245 6.17 26.02 7.52
CA VAL A 245 5.47 24.73 7.45
C VAL A 245 5.03 24.30 8.85
N TYR A 246 3.77 23.90 8.99
CA TYR A 246 3.20 23.31 10.20
C TYR A 246 2.93 21.83 9.97
N LEU A 247 3.63 20.94 10.66
CA LEU A 247 3.30 19.50 10.63
C LEU A 247 2.27 19.20 11.72
N VAL A 248 1.06 18.88 11.31
CA VAL A 248 -0.09 18.66 12.20
C VAL A 248 -0.34 17.17 12.36
N THR A 249 -0.24 16.67 13.58
CA THR A 249 -0.48 15.27 13.92
C THR A 249 -1.49 15.12 15.06
N ARG A 250 -2.28 14.04 15.01
CA ARG A 250 -3.25 13.71 16.07
C ARG A 250 -2.62 12.91 17.20
N SER A 251 -1.66 12.05 16.87
CA SER A 251 -1.17 11.01 17.79
C SER A 251 0.34 11.00 17.96
N GLY A 252 1.08 11.86 17.26
CA GLY A 252 2.53 11.70 17.13
C GLY A 252 2.91 10.49 16.27
N SER A 253 4.21 10.28 16.09
CA SER A 253 4.78 9.07 15.50
C SER A 253 6.22 8.90 15.97
N TRP A 254 6.64 7.65 16.13
CA TRP A 254 8.05 7.32 16.20
C TRP A 254 8.68 7.56 14.83
N VAL A 255 9.76 8.33 14.80
CA VAL A 255 10.48 8.67 13.57
C VAL A 255 11.73 7.82 13.51
N PHE A 256 11.77 6.95 12.51
CA PHE A 256 12.93 6.12 12.22
C PHE A 256 13.84 6.83 11.21
N ASN A 257 15.13 6.52 11.30
CA ASN A 257 16.17 6.94 10.38
C ASN A 257 16.63 5.76 9.53
N ARG A 258 16.75 5.97 8.21
CA ARG A 258 17.27 4.95 7.29
C ARG A 258 18.69 4.52 7.67
N VAL A 259 19.54 5.48 8.04
CA VAL A 259 20.94 5.27 8.47
C VAL A 259 20.98 5.02 9.97
N PHE A 260 21.14 3.77 10.38
CA PHE A 260 21.21 3.32 11.76
C PHE A 260 22.66 3.31 12.29
N ASP A 261 22.92 2.53 13.33
CA ASP A 261 24.23 2.37 13.95
C ASP A 261 25.32 2.00 12.93
N TYR A 262 26.49 2.62 13.08
CA TYR A 262 27.65 2.44 12.21
C TYR A 262 27.39 2.73 10.73
N GLY A 263 26.37 3.55 10.42
CA GLY A 263 26.02 3.91 9.05
C GLY A 263 25.26 2.82 8.30
N ARG A 264 24.85 1.74 8.97
CA ARG A 264 24.15 0.61 8.33
C ARG A 264 22.67 0.92 8.09
N PRO A 265 22.04 0.35 7.06
CA PRO A 265 20.60 0.45 6.88
C PRO A 265 19.84 -0.18 8.05
N ILE A 266 18.84 0.52 8.61
CA ILE A 266 18.09 0.07 9.80
C ILE A 266 17.34 -1.25 9.57
N ASP A 267 16.85 -1.45 8.37
CA ASP A 267 16.12 -2.63 7.93
C ASP A 267 17.01 -3.87 7.90
N SER A 268 18.31 -3.75 7.64
CA SER A 268 19.26 -4.88 7.76
C SER A 268 19.34 -5.43 9.19
N PHE A 269 19.15 -4.57 10.19
CA PHE A 269 19.08 -4.96 11.59
C PHE A 269 17.70 -5.53 11.94
N LEU A 270 16.63 -4.77 11.62
CA LEU A 270 15.25 -5.15 11.97
C LEU A 270 14.79 -6.44 11.28
N ASN A 271 15.31 -6.77 10.11
CA ASN A 271 15.00 -8.00 9.38
C ASN A 271 16.04 -9.12 9.59
N SER A 272 16.90 -9.01 10.60
CA SER A 272 17.88 -10.07 10.91
C SER A 272 17.24 -11.24 11.67
N ARG A 273 17.73 -12.47 11.44
CA ARG A 273 17.33 -13.65 12.22
C ARG A 273 17.60 -13.48 13.71
N PHE A 274 18.68 -12.76 14.05
CA PHE A 274 19.01 -12.41 15.42
C PHE A 274 17.93 -11.53 16.06
N TYR A 275 17.51 -10.47 15.38
CA TYR A 275 16.42 -9.61 15.87
C TYR A 275 15.09 -10.37 15.96
N ALA A 276 14.80 -11.25 14.99
CA ALA A 276 13.63 -12.12 15.04
C ALA A 276 13.66 -13.01 16.29
N TRP A 277 14.81 -13.64 16.60
CA TRP A 277 15.01 -14.43 17.80
C TRP A 277 14.82 -13.60 19.09
N LEU A 278 15.39 -12.40 19.16
CA LEU A 278 15.19 -11.47 20.29
C LEU A 278 13.70 -11.14 20.48
N ARG A 279 13.01 -10.82 19.39
CA ARG A 279 11.58 -10.47 19.41
C ARG A 279 10.70 -11.61 19.91
N THR A 280 11.06 -12.86 19.60
CA THR A 280 10.32 -14.05 20.08
C THR A 280 10.75 -14.50 21.48
N GLY A 281 12.00 -14.24 21.88
CA GLY A 281 12.57 -14.71 23.13
C GLY A 281 12.44 -13.74 24.31
N LEU A 282 12.27 -12.44 24.06
CA LEU A 282 12.18 -11.41 25.10
C LEU A 282 10.75 -10.90 25.30
N PRO A 283 10.37 -10.54 26.55
CA PRO A 283 9.09 -9.87 26.82
C PRO A 283 8.90 -8.60 25.97
N PRO A 284 7.69 -8.36 25.39
CA PRO A 284 7.43 -7.21 24.54
C PRO A 284 7.75 -5.85 25.19
N ALA A 285 7.52 -5.70 26.49
CA ALA A 285 7.80 -4.47 27.22
C ALA A 285 9.30 -4.10 27.22
N ILE A 286 10.18 -5.10 27.29
CA ILE A 286 11.63 -4.90 27.24
C ILE A 286 12.05 -4.47 25.84
N MET A 287 11.56 -5.17 24.82
CA MET A 287 11.82 -4.83 23.41
C MET A 287 11.32 -3.44 23.05
N GLU A 288 10.11 -3.10 23.51
CA GLU A 288 9.52 -1.79 23.30
C GLU A 288 10.36 -0.70 23.97
N LYS A 289 10.68 -0.85 25.26
CA LYS A 289 11.49 0.13 26.00
C LYS A 289 12.86 0.32 25.37
N ALA A 290 13.54 -0.78 25.02
CA ALA A 290 14.82 -0.73 24.33
C ALA A 290 14.74 0.05 23.01
N MET A 291 13.73 -0.22 22.18
CA MET A 291 13.56 0.49 20.92
C MET A 291 13.20 1.98 21.12
N GLN A 292 12.32 2.30 22.08
CA GLN A 292 12.01 3.70 22.42
C GLN A 292 13.28 4.45 22.84
N ASP A 293 14.12 3.82 23.67
CA ASP A 293 15.36 4.43 24.13
C ASP A 293 16.35 4.61 22.96
N GLN A 294 16.47 3.63 22.06
CA GLN A 294 17.30 3.76 20.86
C GLN A 294 16.84 4.90 19.95
N LEU A 295 15.54 5.04 19.70
CA LEU A 295 15.00 6.14 18.88
C LEU A 295 15.21 7.50 19.56
N ASN A 296 15.04 7.59 20.88
CA ASN A 296 15.22 8.83 21.62
C ASN A 296 16.69 9.26 21.76
N LYS A 297 17.67 8.35 21.63
CA LYS A 297 19.09 8.72 21.57
C LYS A 297 19.41 9.66 20.40
N ARG A 298 18.67 9.55 19.29
CA ARG A 298 18.87 10.42 18.13
C ARG A 298 18.30 11.82 18.38
N PHE A 299 17.06 11.87 18.85
CA PHE A 299 16.43 13.08 19.38
C PHE A 299 15.24 12.69 20.27
N ASP A 300 14.99 13.51 21.29
CA ASP A 300 13.87 13.27 22.21
C ASP A 300 12.53 13.57 21.52
N HIS A 301 11.74 12.52 21.28
CA HIS A 301 10.47 12.66 20.60
C HIS A 301 9.45 13.49 21.40
N ALA A 302 9.52 13.52 22.73
CA ALA A 302 8.63 14.33 23.56
C ALA A 302 8.97 15.82 23.42
N LEU A 303 10.27 16.16 23.44
CA LEU A 303 10.74 17.52 23.25
C LEU A 303 10.34 18.09 21.88
N PHE A 304 10.37 17.26 20.84
CA PHE A 304 9.95 17.62 19.48
C PHE A 304 8.43 17.54 19.25
N GLY A 305 7.64 17.21 20.28
CA GLY A 305 6.18 17.10 20.16
C GLY A 305 5.69 15.92 19.29
N LEU A 306 6.54 14.92 19.07
CA LEU A 306 6.29 13.76 18.22
C LEU A 306 5.99 12.47 18.99
N LYS A 307 6.27 12.41 20.29
CA LYS A 307 6.11 11.18 21.10
C LYS A 307 4.66 10.69 21.08
N PRO A 308 4.40 9.49 20.52
CA PRO A 308 3.06 8.95 20.51
C PRO A 308 2.71 8.26 21.84
N LYS A 309 1.40 8.05 22.06
CA LYS A 309 0.89 7.24 23.18
C LYS A 309 0.97 5.72 22.93
N HIS A 310 1.43 5.31 21.77
CA HIS A 310 1.45 3.91 21.36
C HIS A 310 2.86 3.35 21.29
N ALA A 311 2.95 2.02 21.39
CA ALA A 311 4.19 1.28 21.24
C ALA A 311 4.88 1.55 19.89
N VAL A 312 6.20 1.34 19.86
CA VAL A 312 7.03 1.54 18.66
C VAL A 312 6.61 0.61 17.54
N PHE A 313 6.53 -0.68 17.85
CA PHE A 313 6.05 -1.72 16.93
C PHE A 313 4.60 -2.07 17.23
N ARG A 314 3.73 -1.06 17.33
CA ARG A 314 2.29 -1.36 17.40
C ARG A 314 1.89 -1.99 16.07
N ASP A 315 1.56 -3.28 16.09
CA ASP A 315 0.94 -3.97 14.96
C ASP A 315 -0.33 -3.22 14.58
N TYR A 316 -0.25 -2.40 13.55
CA TYR A 316 -1.37 -1.57 13.11
C TYR A 316 -2.49 -2.43 12.48
N ILE A 317 -2.16 -3.67 12.12
CA ILE A 317 -3.03 -4.67 11.48
C ILE A 317 -3.92 -5.38 12.51
N SER A 318 -3.45 -5.65 13.72
CA SER A 318 -4.13 -6.50 14.70
C SER A 318 -5.24 -5.80 15.51
N GLN A 319 -5.50 -4.51 15.29
CA GLN A 319 -6.45 -3.73 16.10
C GLN A 319 -7.63 -3.10 15.33
N ARG A 320 -7.89 -3.51 14.08
CA ARG A 320 -9.11 -3.10 13.38
C ARG A 320 -10.16 -4.21 13.45
N PRO A 321 -11.41 -3.93 13.89
CA PRO A 321 -12.49 -4.89 13.74
C PRO A 321 -12.59 -5.29 12.25
N PRO A 322 -12.96 -6.56 11.92
CA PRO A 322 -12.80 -7.14 10.59
C PRO A 322 -13.36 -6.28 9.44
N HIS A 323 -14.38 -5.46 9.72
CA HIS A 323 -15.00 -4.57 8.75
C HIS A 323 -14.12 -3.39 8.26
N ASN A 324 -13.04 -3.05 8.98
CA ASN A 324 -12.16 -1.91 8.65
C ASN A 324 -10.78 -2.31 8.10
N GLN A 325 -10.52 -3.61 7.95
CA GLN A 325 -9.29 -4.13 7.33
C GLN A 325 -9.23 -3.81 5.82
N ARG A 326 -10.38 -3.61 5.15
CA ARG A 326 -10.47 -3.24 3.71
C ARG A 326 -10.10 -1.78 3.39
N ARG A 327 -9.73 -0.96 4.36
CA ARG A 327 -9.40 0.47 4.18
C ARG A 327 -7.90 0.70 4.44
N ALA A 328 -7.07 0.12 3.58
CA ALA A 328 -5.63 0.29 3.60
C ALA A 328 -5.24 1.56 2.80
N ALA A 329 -5.26 2.71 3.48
CA ALA A 329 -4.47 3.90 3.15
C ALA A 329 -4.48 4.79 4.40
N GLN A 330 -3.34 4.96 5.06
CA GLN A 330 -3.23 6.03 6.06
C GLN A 330 -3.14 7.39 5.36
N PRO A 331 -3.76 8.44 5.93
CA PRO A 331 -3.89 9.73 5.27
C PRO A 331 -2.60 10.54 5.33
N HIS A 332 -2.18 11.04 4.17
CA HIS A 332 -1.20 12.12 4.05
C HIS A 332 -1.95 13.34 3.52
N ARG A 333 -2.02 14.42 4.28
CA ARG A 333 -2.90 15.57 4.02
C ARG A 333 -2.09 16.87 3.99
N PHE A 334 -2.60 17.87 3.29
CA PHE A 334 -1.90 19.12 3.03
C PHE A 334 -2.85 20.34 3.02
N TRP A 335 -2.36 21.50 3.46
CA TRP A 335 -3.04 22.79 3.61
C TRP A 335 -2.09 23.94 3.26
N HIS A 336 -2.66 25.04 2.77
CA HIS A 336 -1.90 26.25 2.45
C HIS A 336 -2.65 27.51 2.88
N TYR A 337 -1.97 28.42 3.60
CA TYR A 337 -2.38 29.77 3.96
C TYR A 337 -1.58 30.80 3.14
N SER A 338 -2.29 31.72 2.48
CA SER A 338 -1.74 32.93 1.88
C SER A 338 -2.54 34.10 2.43
N SER A 339 -1.90 34.93 3.24
CA SER A 339 -2.42 36.25 3.57
C SER A 339 -2.07 37.18 2.41
N GLU A 340 -3.07 37.57 1.62
CA GLU A 340 -2.98 38.84 0.92
C GLU A 340 -3.12 39.93 1.97
N ALA A 341 -2.09 40.76 2.11
CA ALA A 341 -2.18 42.01 2.84
C ALA A 341 -3.14 42.90 2.06
N THR A 342 -4.29 43.20 2.66
CA THR A 342 -5.09 44.38 2.31
C THR A 342 -4.70 45.48 3.28
N ASP A 343 -4.38 46.65 2.69
CA ASP A 343 -3.86 47.88 3.31
C ASP A 343 -4.40 48.27 4.69
#